data_AF-A0A8B9BTU9-F1
#
_entry.id   AF-A0A8B9BTU9-F1
#
_cell.length_a   1.000
_cell.length_b   1.000
_cell.length_c   1.000
_cell.angle_alpha   90.00
_cell.angle_beta   90.00
_cell.angle_gamma   90.00
#
_symmetry.space_group_name_H-M   'P 1'
#
loop_
_entity.id
_entity.type
_entity.pdbx_description
1 polymer ?
#
loop_
_entity_poly.entity_id
_entity_poly.type
_entity_poly.pdbx_seq_one_letter_code
_entity_poly.pdbx_strand_id
1 'polypeptide(L)'
;MLLGKPLSIALLESVWKRALKDRFKYVRRAIEDDEEVLRNKCKFGQRRGQRRKSSSAEKKLYDIKVQKEDDPAYLEGDAMYANINWLKQEYMKTQRNWKEVNDRMNATIQIRRKMITDKAPLQDILRLFPFLRCPYQLFREFQVLTHMNVYQKTVEILEIYSENILSLYLVKNNPITIMLQENLKQHTEEDILKYMKMTAACLLLPDVFGDDSSLFAAVNEEVKVVTPVLEVKNPFNVNSCEFALYVEKQEVAQLEDCTTALAALVAAFYVFDIPCPNRIYRTLNFLESLVFEMRCPAFLPAQVKRGLEIPEYPTIC
;
A
#
# COMPACT_ATOMS: atom_id res chain seq x y z
N MET A 1 22.37 30.14 -58.66
CA MET A 1 20.97 30.53 -58.40
C MET A 1 20.18 29.26 -58.14
N LEU A 2 19.29 29.12 -57.16
CA LEU A 2 18.66 30.11 -56.26
C LEU A 2 18.83 29.71 -54.78
N LEU A 3 19.07 30.68 -53.90
CA LEU A 3 18.99 30.50 -52.44
C LEU A 3 17.52 30.48 -51.99
N GLY A 4 17.22 29.66 -50.98
CA GLY A 4 15.87 29.53 -50.42
C GLY A 4 15.38 30.83 -49.79
N LYS A 5 14.10 31.18 -50.02
CA LYS A 5 13.46 32.35 -49.42
C LYS A 5 13.16 32.09 -47.93
N PRO A 6 13.47 33.02 -47.01
CA PRO A 6 13.07 32.89 -45.62
C PRO A 6 11.54 33.05 -45.46
N LEU A 7 10.94 32.21 -44.63
CA LEU A 7 9.55 32.38 -44.17
C LEU A 7 9.42 33.70 -43.41
N SER A 8 8.40 34.51 -43.73
CA SER A 8 8.29 35.85 -43.16
C SER A 8 7.85 35.82 -41.69
N ILE A 9 8.48 36.68 -40.89
CA ILE A 9 8.26 36.81 -39.45
C ILE A 9 6.79 37.14 -39.11
N ALA A 10 6.05 37.76 -40.04
CA ALA A 10 4.63 38.09 -39.91
C ALA A 10 3.71 36.87 -39.70
N LEU A 11 4.07 35.68 -40.21
CA LEU A 11 3.28 34.47 -39.99
C LEU A 11 3.36 34.00 -38.53
N LEU A 12 4.56 34.02 -37.94
CA LEU A 12 4.80 33.61 -36.55
C LEU A 12 4.05 34.50 -35.55
N GLU A 13 4.06 35.81 -35.75
CA GLU A 13 3.41 36.76 -34.83
C GLU A 13 1.88 36.55 -34.75
N SER A 14 1.26 36.13 -35.86
CA SER A 14 -0.18 35.86 -35.94
C SER A 14 -0.61 34.59 -35.18
N VAL A 15 0.26 33.58 -35.13
CA VAL A 15 -0.01 32.28 -34.48
C VAL A 15 0.04 32.42 -32.96
N TRP A 16 1.06 33.09 -32.43
CA TRP A 16 1.23 33.29 -30.99
C TRP A 16 0.13 34.17 -30.37
N LYS A 17 -0.29 35.24 -31.07
CA LYS A 17 -1.44 36.07 -30.65
C LYS A 17 -2.75 35.26 -30.58
N ARG A 18 -2.94 34.27 -31.47
CA ARG A 18 -4.12 33.38 -31.46
C ARG A 18 -4.06 32.35 -30.34
N ALA A 19 -2.89 31.74 -30.11
CA ALA A 19 -2.66 30.78 -29.03
C ALA A 19 -2.83 31.39 -27.62
N LEU A 20 -2.35 32.63 -27.41
CA LEU A 20 -2.60 33.38 -26.16
C LEU A 20 -4.09 33.67 -25.96
N LYS A 21 -4.80 34.10 -27.01
CA LYS A 21 -6.23 34.42 -26.92
C LYS A 21 -7.10 33.22 -26.56
N ASP A 22 -6.80 32.02 -27.07
CA ASP A 22 -7.52 30.80 -26.68
C ASP A 22 -7.17 30.32 -25.25
N ARG A 23 -5.91 30.44 -24.79
CA ARG A 23 -5.56 30.08 -23.39
C ARG A 23 -6.29 30.92 -22.33
N PHE A 24 -6.61 32.19 -22.62
CA PHE A 24 -7.32 33.07 -21.69
C PHE A 24 -8.83 33.20 -21.94
N LYS A 25 -9.37 32.55 -22.99
CA LYS A 25 -10.78 32.66 -23.43
C LYS A 25 -11.81 32.21 -22.39
N TYR A 26 -11.42 31.31 -21.50
CA TYR A 26 -12.25 30.81 -20.40
C TYR A 26 -11.88 31.41 -19.03
N VAL A 27 -10.94 32.36 -18.98
CA VAL A 27 -10.68 33.17 -17.77
C VAL A 27 -11.72 34.29 -17.68
N ARG A 28 -13.00 33.89 -17.53
CA ARG A 28 -13.97 34.73 -16.83
C ARG A 28 -13.77 34.44 -15.35
N ARG A 29 -13.22 35.42 -14.61
CA ARG A 29 -13.24 35.36 -13.14
C ARG A 29 -14.69 35.22 -12.70
N ALA A 30 -15.00 34.23 -11.88
CA ALA A 30 -16.12 34.39 -10.97
C ALA A 30 -15.71 35.51 -10.01
N ILE A 31 -16.56 36.53 -9.91
CA ILE A 31 -16.37 37.65 -9.01
C ILE A 31 -17.00 37.27 -7.66
N GLU A 32 -16.27 37.62 -6.60
CA GLU A 32 -16.73 37.82 -5.22
C GLU A 32 -17.14 36.63 -4.32
N ASP A 33 -16.28 36.40 -3.31
CA ASP A 33 -16.72 36.35 -1.91
C ASP A 33 -17.21 37.75 -1.47
N ASP A 34 -18.47 38.08 -1.76
CA ASP A 34 -19.17 39.24 -1.20
C ASP A 34 -20.41 38.74 -0.44
N GLU A 35 -20.53 39.15 0.82
CA GLU A 35 -21.63 38.73 1.68
C GLU A 35 -23.02 39.16 1.17
N GLU A 36 -23.12 40.27 0.43
CA GLU A 36 -24.37 40.77 -0.12
C GLU A 36 -24.89 39.87 -1.26
N VAL A 37 -23.98 39.29 -2.04
CA VAL A 37 -24.29 38.29 -3.07
C VAL A 37 -24.77 36.97 -2.44
N LEU A 38 -24.17 36.56 -1.31
CA LEU A 38 -24.62 35.40 -0.53
C LEU A 38 -26.00 35.62 0.09
N ARG A 39 -26.25 36.80 0.70
CA ARG A 39 -27.55 37.18 1.28
C ARG A 39 -28.69 37.14 0.25
N ASN A 40 -28.44 37.58 -0.98
CA ASN A 40 -29.47 37.59 -2.03
C ASN A 40 -29.76 36.19 -2.62
N LYS A 41 -28.77 35.30 -2.75
CA LYS A 41 -29.02 33.89 -3.18
C LYS A 41 -29.91 33.14 -2.19
N CYS A 42 -29.72 33.32 -0.89
CA CYS A 42 -30.58 32.71 0.14
C CYS A 42 -32.03 33.25 0.12
N LYS A 43 -32.24 34.50 -0.29
CA LYS A 43 -33.58 35.14 -0.32
C LYS A 43 -34.49 34.63 -1.44
N PHE A 44 -33.94 34.23 -2.59
CA PHE A 44 -34.73 33.90 -3.79
C PHE A 44 -34.56 32.45 -4.29
N GLY A 45 -33.67 31.67 -3.66
CA GLY A 45 -33.25 30.35 -4.15
C GLY A 45 -34.18 29.15 -3.88
N GLN A 46 -35.37 29.31 -3.28
CA GLN A 46 -36.29 28.18 -3.04
C GLN A 46 -37.79 28.51 -3.20
N ARG A 47 -38.43 27.82 -4.16
CA ARG A 47 -39.69 27.02 -4.05
C ARG A 47 -40.66 27.16 -5.23
N ARG A 48 -40.81 26.07 -6.00
CA ARG A 48 -42.07 25.43 -6.46
C ARG A 48 -41.66 24.26 -7.39
N GLY A 49 -42.05 23.00 -7.22
CA GLY A 49 -42.96 22.39 -6.24
C GLY A 49 -44.24 21.87 -6.90
N GLN A 50 -44.25 20.60 -7.31
CA GLN A 50 -45.48 19.83 -7.57
C GLN A 50 -45.33 18.40 -7.03
N ARG A 51 -46.42 17.86 -6.47
CA ARG A 51 -46.44 16.57 -5.77
C ARG A 51 -47.79 15.85 -6.04
N ARG A 52 -47.74 14.68 -6.71
CA ARG A 52 -48.75 13.57 -6.70
C ARG A 52 -50.10 13.87 -7.43
N LYS A 53 -50.90 12.89 -7.92
CA LYS A 53 -51.00 11.43 -7.63
C LYS A 53 -51.81 10.64 -8.71
N SER A 54 -51.60 9.30 -8.82
CA SER A 54 -52.50 8.21 -9.36
C SER A 54 -52.93 8.20 -10.85
N SER A 55 -53.21 7.08 -11.56
CA SER A 55 -53.22 5.62 -11.27
C SER A 55 -53.27 4.74 -12.55
N SER A 56 -52.77 3.47 -12.50
CA SER A 56 -53.07 2.26 -13.33
C SER A 56 -53.24 2.36 -14.88
N ALA A 57 -52.66 1.53 -15.77
CA ALA A 57 -51.72 0.38 -15.75
C ALA A 57 -51.22 0.13 -17.23
N GLU A 58 -50.55 -0.93 -17.71
CA GLU A 58 -50.10 -2.24 -17.14
C GLU A 58 -48.78 -2.79 -17.80
N LYS A 59 -48.75 -4.05 -18.29
CA LYS A 59 -47.55 -4.88 -18.62
C LYS A 59 -46.78 -4.60 -19.93
N LYS A 60 -45.44 -4.65 -19.84
CA LYS A 60 -44.49 -5.66 -20.42
C LYS A 60 -43.05 -5.26 -19.97
N LEU A 61 -42.26 -6.07 -19.24
CA LEU A 61 -41.44 -7.23 -19.65
C LEU A 61 -40.42 -6.85 -20.75
N TYR A 62 -39.09 -6.82 -20.58
CA TYR A 62 -38.15 -7.30 -19.54
C TYR A 62 -37.14 -6.19 -19.16
N ASP A 63 -36.49 -6.26 -17.99
CA ASP A 63 -35.01 -6.27 -17.87
C ASP A 63 -34.49 -6.26 -16.41
N ILE A 64 -33.28 -6.81 -16.29
CA ILE A 64 -32.54 -7.22 -15.08
C ILE A 64 -32.55 -6.16 -13.95
N LYS A 65 -33.09 -6.54 -12.78
CA LYS A 65 -32.85 -5.81 -11.52
C LYS A 65 -31.42 -6.05 -11.05
N VAL A 66 -30.54 -5.07 -11.25
CA VAL A 66 -29.36 -4.92 -10.39
C VAL A 66 -29.88 -4.66 -8.98
N GLN A 67 -29.68 -5.63 -8.08
CA GLN A 67 -29.88 -5.40 -6.65
C GLN A 67 -28.88 -4.34 -6.21
N LYS A 68 -29.35 -3.33 -5.47
CA LYS A 68 -28.43 -2.48 -4.71
C LYS A 68 -27.81 -3.37 -3.65
N GLU A 69 -26.49 -3.40 -3.59
CA GLU A 69 -25.80 -3.92 -2.41
C GLU A 69 -26.26 -3.09 -1.20
N ASP A 70 -26.75 -3.75 -0.17
CA ASP A 70 -27.04 -3.09 1.10
C ASP A 70 -25.69 -2.65 1.71
N ASP A 71 -25.51 -1.32 1.77
CA ASP A 71 -24.36 -0.69 2.41
C ASP A 71 -24.52 -0.90 3.93
N PRO A 72 -23.52 -1.44 4.66
CA PRO A 72 -23.68 -1.76 6.07
C PRO A 72 -24.06 -0.51 6.85
N ALA A 73 -25.21 -0.58 7.53
CA ALA A 73 -25.90 0.57 8.12
C ALA A 73 -25.22 1.08 9.40
N TYR A 74 -23.98 1.55 9.28
CA TYR A 74 -23.19 2.11 10.36
C TYR A 74 -22.11 3.09 9.86
N LEU A 75 -22.52 4.28 9.40
CA LEU A 75 -21.60 5.38 9.11
C LEU A 75 -22.12 6.69 9.72
N GLU A 76 -21.37 7.20 10.70
CA GLU A 76 -21.66 8.44 11.42
C GLU A 76 -21.44 9.67 10.50
N GLY A 77 -22.52 10.35 10.14
CA GLY A 77 -22.51 11.69 9.53
C GLY A 77 -22.21 11.77 8.03
N ASP A 78 -23.00 12.59 7.33
CA ASP A 78 -22.91 12.81 5.86
C ASP A 78 -21.49 13.16 5.37
N ALA A 79 -20.71 13.89 6.19
CA ALA A 79 -19.36 14.32 5.84
C ALA A 79 -18.34 13.16 5.80
N MET A 80 -18.46 12.16 6.69
CA MET A 80 -17.56 11.00 6.66
C MET A 80 -17.94 10.05 5.52
N TYR A 81 -19.23 9.89 5.23
CA TYR A 81 -19.71 9.16 4.06
C TYR A 81 -19.21 9.79 2.75
N ALA A 82 -19.15 11.13 2.68
CA ALA A 82 -18.55 11.83 1.54
C ALA A 82 -17.06 11.52 1.34
N ASN A 83 -16.28 11.40 2.43
CA ASN A 83 -14.87 10.99 2.35
C ASN A 83 -14.70 9.55 1.82
N ILE A 84 -15.49 8.60 2.35
CA ILE A 84 -15.45 7.20 1.94
C ILE A 84 -15.82 7.05 0.46
N ASN A 85 -16.89 7.69 0.01
CA ASN A 85 -17.30 7.63 -1.40
C ASN A 85 -16.30 8.31 -2.33
N TRP A 86 -15.66 9.40 -1.90
CA TRP A 86 -14.58 10.02 -2.66
C TRP A 86 -13.40 9.06 -2.80
N LEU A 87 -12.98 8.38 -1.73
CA LEU A 87 -11.90 7.39 -1.78
C LEU A 87 -12.23 6.22 -2.73
N LYS A 88 -13.46 5.69 -2.69
CA LYS A 88 -13.94 4.68 -3.64
C LYS A 88 -13.83 5.16 -5.10
N GLN A 89 -14.22 6.39 -5.39
CA GLN A 89 -14.15 6.97 -6.74
C GLN A 89 -12.71 7.27 -7.19
N GLU A 90 -11.86 7.75 -6.28
CA GLU A 90 -10.47 8.09 -6.59
C GLU A 90 -9.62 6.85 -6.86
N TYR A 91 -9.87 5.75 -6.16
CA TYR A 91 -9.15 4.49 -6.34
C TYR A 91 -9.24 3.96 -7.78
N MET A 92 -10.39 4.17 -8.44
CA MET A 92 -10.66 3.76 -9.81
C MET A 92 -9.94 4.62 -10.88
N LYS A 93 -9.29 5.72 -10.50
CA LYS A 93 -8.55 6.59 -11.44
C LYS A 93 -7.13 6.08 -11.68
N THR A 94 -6.67 6.20 -12.92
CA THR A 94 -5.28 5.93 -13.31
C THR A 94 -4.30 6.95 -12.71
N GLN A 95 -4.67 8.23 -12.72
CA GLN A 95 -3.94 9.31 -12.06
C GLN A 95 -4.72 9.75 -10.82
N ARG A 96 -4.12 9.57 -9.65
CA ARG A 96 -4.75 9.76 -8.33
C ARG A 96 -4.16 10.98 -7.64
N ASN A 97 -5.01 11.79 -7.00
CA ASN A 97 -4.60 12.89 -6.15
C ASN A 97 -4.14 12.35 -4.78
N TRP A 98 -2.90 11.86 -4.72
CA TRP A 98 -2.32 11.28 -3.50
C TRP A 98 -2.34 12.19 -2.27
N LYS A 99 -2.34 13.53 -2.46
CA LYS A 99 -2.49 14.46 -1.34
C LYS A 99 -3.88 14.34 -0.71
N GLU A 100 -4.93 14.46 -1.52
CA GLU A 100 -6.32 14.36 -1.07
C GLU A 100 -6.66 12.94 -0.57
N VAL A 101 -6.03 11.90 -1.13
CA VAL A 101 -6.10 10.53 -0.59
C VAL A 101 -5.55 10.49 0.84
N ASN A 102 -4.36 11.03 1.09
CA ASN A 102 -3.78 11.10 2.44
C ASN A 102 -4.71 11.86 3.41
N ASP A 103 -5.17 13.04 3.00
CA ASP A 103 -6.03 13.89 3.85
C ASP A 103 -7.34 13.19 4.21
N ARG A 104 -7.97 12.46 3.27
CA ARG A 104 -9.23 11.72 3.52
C ARG A 104 -9.03 10.38 4.20
N MET A 105 -7.92 9.68 3.97
CA MET A 105 -7.54 8.51 4.76
C MET A 105 -7.37 8.91 6.22
N ASN A 106 -6.61 9.97 6.51
CA ASN A 106 -6.47 10.51 7.87
C ASN A 106 -7.83 10.90 8.47
N ALA A 107 -8.67 11.62 7.73
CA ALA A 107 -10.00 12.05 8.20
C ALA A 107 -10.99 10.89 8.48
N THR A 108 -10.70 9.67 8.03
CA THR A 108 -11.58 8.50 8.21
C THR A 108 -10.97 7.39 9.09
N ILE A 109 -9.81 7.64 9.72
CA ILE A 109 -9.11 6.63 10.54
C ILE A 109 -9.95 6.11 11.71
N GLN A 110 -10.75 6.96 12.36
CA GLN A 110 -11.57 6.55 13.51
C GLN A 110 -12.63 5.51 13.10
N ILE A 111 -13.28 5.68 11.95
CA ILE A 111 -14.23 4.69 11.41
C ILE A 111 -13.51 3.39 11.04
N ARG A 112 -12.37 3.48 10.33
CA ARG A 112 -11.57 2.29 9.98
C ARG A 112 -11.21 1.48 11.21
N ARG A 113 -10.62 2.14 12.22
CA ARG A 113 -10.18 1.47 13.45
C ARG A 113 -11.35 0.90 14.25
N LYS A 114 -12.51 1.57 14.29
CA LYS A 114 -13.74 1.02 14.86
C LYS A 114 -14.16 -0.26 14.13
N MET A 115 -14.26 -0.26 12.80
CA MET A 115 -14.60 -1.47 12.02
C MET A 115 -13.61 -2.63 12.25
N ILE A 116 -12.31 -2.34 12.32
CA ILE A 116 -11.25 -3.34 12.57
C ILE A 116 -11.35 -3.91 14.00
N THR A 117 -11.59 -3.06 15.01
CA THR A 117 -11.77 -3.47 16.40
C THR A 117 -13.07 -4.26 16.60
N ASP A 118 -14.15 -3.85 15.95
CA ASP A 118 -15.46 -4.52 15.95
C ASP A 118 -15.46 -5.82 15.10
N LYS A 119 -14.30 -6.21 14.54
CA LYS A 119 -14.09 -7.41 13.71
C LYS A 119 -15.05 -7.50 12.52
N ALA A 120 -15.28 -6.37 11.86
CA ALA A 120 -15.95 -6.34 10.55
C ALA A 120 -15.16 -7.16 9.51
N PRO A 121 -15.82 -7.83 8.54
CA PRO A 121 -15.13 -8.63 7.53
C PRO A 121 -14.08 -7.82 6.75
N LEU A 122 -12.91 -8.42 6.49
CA LEU A 122 -11.83 -7.75 5.74
C LEU A 122 -12.31 -7.22 4.38
N GLN A 123 -13.13 -8.00 3.68
CA GLN A 123 -13.71 -7.60 2.39
C GLN A 123 -14.54 -6.31 2.48
N ASP A 124 -15.31 -6.09 3.56
CA ASP A 124 -16.10 -4.88 3.75
C ASP A 124 -15.20 -3.68 4.09
N ILE A 125 -14.20 -3.88 4.95
CA ILE A 125 -13.17 -2.86 5.26
C ILE A 125 -12.47 -2.42 3.97
N LEU A 126 -12.03 -3.37 3.14
CA LEU A 126 -11.34 -3.08 1.88
C LEU A 126 -12.29 -2.57 0.77
N ARG A 127 -13.61 -2.81 0.86
CA ARG A 127 -14.63 -2.21 -0.03
C ARG A 127 -14.88 -0.75 0.31
N LEU A 128 -14.86 -0.38 1.60
CA LEU A 128 -15.00 1.02 2.02
C LEU A 128 -13.68 1.80 1.89
N PHE A 129 -12.54 1.16 2.15
CA PHE A 129 -11.22 1.77 2.19
C PHE A 129 -10.24 1.06 1.24
N PRO A 130 -10.49 1.10 -0.08
CA PRO A 130 -9.72 0.33 -1.06
C PRO A 130 -8.25 0.75 -1.12
N PHE A 131 -7.91 1.95 -0.65
CA PHE A 131 -6.52 2.40 -0.55
C PHE A 131 -5.67 1.60 0.45
N LEU A 132 -6.25 0.85 1.40
CA LEU A 132 -5.47 -0.10 2.22
C LEU A 132 -4.81 -1.22 1.38
N ARG A 133 -5.23 -1.41 0.12
CA ARG A 133 -4.59 -2.30 -0.87
C ARG A 133 -3.32 -1.72 -1.49
N CYS A 134 -3.00 -0.45 -1.23
CA CYS A 134 -1.78 0.19 -1.69
C CYS A 134 -0.72 0.15 -0.58
N PRO A 135 0.47 -0.46 -0.78
CA PRO A 135 1.50 -0.57 0.26
C PRO A 135 1.86 0.76 0.92
N TYR A 136 1.97 1.84 0.15
CA TYR A 136 2.16 3.21 0.66
C TYR A 136 1.13 3.62 1.73
N GLN A 137 -0.15 3.32 1.52
CA GLN A 137 -1.23 3.67 2.45
C GLN A 137 -1.31 2.68 3.63
N LEU A 138 -0.97 1.41 3.42
CA LEU A 138 -0.82 0.43 4.50
C LEU A 138 0.30 0.87 5.47
N PHE A 139 1.44 1.33 4.95
CA PHE A 139 2.55 1.87 5.75
C PHE A 139 2.18 3.18 6.45
N ARG A 140 1.37 4.05 5.82
CA ARG A 140 0.84 5.26 6.47
C ARG A 140 -0.10 4.91 7.62
N GLU A 141 -1.02 3.96 7.44
CA GLU A 141 -1.92 3.50 8.49
C GLU A 141 -1.14 2.93 9.68
N PHE A 142 -0.12 2.10 9.40
CA PHE A 142 0.82 1.62 10.43
C PHE A 142 1.53 2.78 11.13
N GLN A 143 2.06 3.74 10.39
CA GLN A 143 2.79 4.89 10.95
C GLN A 143 1.91 5.77 11.84
N VAL A 144 0.61 5.92 11.53
CA VAL A 144 -0.31 6.68 12.40
C VAL A 144 -0.63 5.92 13.69
N LEU A 145 -0.69 4.58 13.63
CA LEU A 145 -0.96 3.72 14.80
C LEU A 145 0.25 3.56 15.74
N THR A 146 1.46 3.53 15.18
CA THR A 146 2.69 3.15 15.91
C THR A 146 3.68 4.30 16.08
N HIS A 147 3.50 5.39 15.33
CA HIS A 147 4.48 6.46 15.12
C HIS A 147 5.79 6.03 14.42
N MET A 148 5.91 4.77 13.98
CA MET A 148 7.12 4.21 13.35
C MET A 148 7.00 4.10 11.83
N ASN A 149 8.11 4.32 11.12
CA ASN A 149 8.20 4.12 9.67
C ASN A 149 8.64 2.69 9.34
N VAL A 150 7.68 1.75 9.24
CA VAL A 150 7.95 0.33 9.01
C VAL A 150 8.81 0.05 7.78
N TYR A 151 8.60 0.77 6.68
CA TYR A 151 9.38 0.56 5.45
C TYR A 151 10.85 0.91 5.67
N GLN A 152 11.14 2.10 6.22
CA GLN A 152 12.51 2.52 6.51
C GLN A 152 13.19 1.58 7.51
N LYS A 153 12.49 1.15 8.56
CA LYS A 153 13.01 0.15 9.49
C LYS A 153 13.28 -1.19 8.83
N THR A 154 12.46 -1.60 7.87
CA THR A 154 12.68 -2.85 7.13
C THR A 154 13.91 -2.77 6.23
N VAL A 155 14.18 -1.61 5.59
CA VAL A 155 15.45 -1.37 4.88
C VAL A 155 16.63 -1.53 5.83
N GLU A 156 16.64 -0.81 6.96
CA GLU A 156 17.70 -0.88 7.98
C GLU A 156 17.95 -2.33 8.46
N ILE A 157 16.88 -3.10 8.69
CA ILE A 157 16.97 -4.51 9.10
C ILE A 157 17.60 -5.38 8.00
N LEU A 158 17.14 -5.29 6.75
CA LEU A 158 17.67 -6.13 5.67
C LEU A 158 19.12 -5.79 5.32
N GLU A 159 19.51 -4.51 5.40
CA GLU A 159 20.91 -4.11 5.18
C GLU A 159 21.85 -4.60 6.28
N ILE A 160 21.45 -4.58 7.55
CA ILE A 160 22.28 -5.03 8.69
C ILE A 160 22.36 -6.55 8.80
N TYR A 161 21.25 -7.26 8.58
CA TYR A 161 21.14 -8.69 8.95
C TYR A 161 21.23 -9.67 7.78
N SER A 162 21.13 -9.25 6.52
CA SER A 162 21.04 -10.17 5.37
C SER A 162 22.23 -11.13 5.21
N GLU A 163 23.46 -10.61 5.12
CA GLU A 163 24.67 -11.45 5.00
C GLU A 163 24.84 -12.35 6.24
N ASN A 164 24.52 -11.84 7.43
CA ASN A 164 24.54 -12.62 8.67
C ASN A 164 23.58 -13.81 8.60
N ILE A 165 22.32 -13.59 8.20
CA ILE A 165 21.30 -14.65 8.00
C ILE A 165 21.80 -15.72 7.01
N LEU A 166 22.33 -15.30 5.85
CA LEU A 166 22.80 -16.22 4.82
C LEU A 166 24.04 -17.03 5.22
N SER A 167 24.85 -16.51 6.16
CA SER A 167 26.03 -17.22 6.69
C SER A 167 25.68 -18.37 7.66
N LEU A 168 24.44 -18.43 8.18
CA LEU A 168 24.08 -19.37 9.24
C LEU A 168 23.98 -20.80 8.72
N TYR A 169 24.61 -21.73 9.44
CA TYR A 169 24.56 -23.16 9.11
C TYR A 169 23.12 -23.73 9.08
N LEU A 170 22.22 -23.19 9.91
CA LEU A 170 20.81 -23.62 10.00
C LEU A 170 20.10 -23.59 8.65
N VAL A 171 20.40 -22.61 7.80
CA VAL A 171 19.74 -22.43 6.49
C VAL A 171 20.47 -23.12 5.34
N LYS A 172 21.67 -23.68 5.57
CA LYS A 172 22.57 -24.16 4.50
C LYS A 172 21.94 -25.18 3.55
N ASN A 173 21.05 -26.04 4.05
CA ASN A 173 20.37 -27.09 3.29
C ASN A 173 18.88 -26.77 3.02
N ASN A 174 18.42 -25.55 3.30
CA ASN A 174 17.05 -25.13 3.02
C ASN A 174 16.84 -25.00 1.49
N PRO A 175 15.66 -25.39 0.94
CA PRO A 175 15.38 -25.27 -0.49
C PRO A 175 15.63 -23.88 -1.09
N ILE A 176 15.31 -22.81 -0.35
CA ILE A 176 15.57 -21.41 -0.74
C ILE A 176 17.06 -21.15 -0.93
N THR A 177 17.92 -21.70 -0.05
CA THR A 177 19.38 -21.58 -0.16
C THR A 177 19.95 -22.38 -1.32
N ILE A 178 19.37 -23.54 -1.64
CA ILE A 178 19.75 -24.35 -2.81
C ILE A 178 19.38 -23.58 -4.10
N MET A 179 18.14 -23.12 -4.20
CA MET A 179 17.68 -22.28 -5.32
C MET A 179 18.51 -21.01 -5.49
N LEU A 180 18.86 -20.32 -4.39
CA LEU A 180 19.76 -19.18 -4.42
C LEU A 180 21.12 -19.56 -5.03
N GLN A 181 21.77 -20.62 -4.55
CA GLN A 181 23.08 -21.06 -5.06
C GLN A 181 23.05 -21.47 -6.54
N GLU A 182 21.92 -21.92 -7.06
CA GLU A 182 21.76 -22.22 -8.48
C GLU A 182 21.61 -20.95 -9.33
N ASN A 183 20.84 -19.97 -8.85
CA ASN A 183 20.67 -18.68 -9.53
C ASN A 183 21.95 -17.82 -9.48
N LEU A 184 22.65 -17.75 -8.34
CA LEU A 184 23.90 -16.98 -8.20
C LEU A 184 25.02 -17.44 -9.16
N LYS A 185 24.96 -18.67 -9.72
CA LYS A 185 25.91 -19.15 -10.74
C LYS A 185 25.62 -18.61 -12.15
N GLN A 186 24.42 -18.10 -12.39
CA GLN A 186 23.94 -17.66 -13.70
C GLN A 186 24.09 -16.15 -13.90
N HIS A 187 24.39 -15.40 -12.83
CA HIS A 187 24.46 -13.94 -12.83
C HIS A 187 25.79 -13.44 -12.26
N THR A 188 26.27 -12.31 -12.77
CA THR A 188 27.48 -11.61 -12.30
C THR A 188 27.24 -10.15 -11.92
N GLU A 189 26.02 -9.66 -12.14
CA GLU A 189 25.59 -8.27 -11.93
C GLU A 189 25.33 -8.02 -10.43
N GLU A 190 26.07 -7.08 -9.83
CA GLU A 190 26.11 -6.89 -8.36
C GLU A 190 24.73 -6.55 -7.75
N ASP A 191 23.93 -5.76 -8.46
CA ASP A 191 22.57 -5.40 -8.09
C ASP A 191 21.61 -6.60 -8.13
N ILE A 192 21.71 -7.45 -9.16
CA ILE A 192 20.97 -8.72 -9.23
C ILE A 192 21.38 -9.65 -8.08
N LEU A 193 22.69 -9.80 -7.83
CA LEU A 193 23.20 -10.63 -6.74
C LEU A 193 22.73 -10.10 -5.37
N LYS A 194 22.73 -8.78 -5.15
CA LYS A 194 22.20 -8.13 -3.95
C LYS A 194 20.70 -8.39 -3.79
N TYR A 195 19.91 -8.22 -4.85
CA TYR A 195 18.47 -8.51 -4.86
C TYR A 195 18.18 -9.98 -4.46
N MET A 196 18.91 -10.92 -5.05
CA MET A 196 18.74 -12.35 -4.76
C MET A 196 19.08 -12.67 -3.30
N LYS A 197 20.20 -12.14 -2.79
CA LYS A 197 20.61 -12.29 -1.39
C LYS A 197 19.58 -11.70 -0.42
N MET A 198 19.11 -10.46 -0.65
CA MET A 198 18.10 -9.82 0.21
C MET A 198 16.78 -10.62 0.20
N THR A 199 16.35 -11.10 -0.98
CA THR A 199 15.17 -11.96 -1.11
C THR A 199 15.33 -13.24 -0.32
N ALA A 200 16.46 -13.94 -0.44
CA ALA A 200 16.71 -15.17 0.31
C ALA A 200 16.76 -14.92 1.82
N ALA A 201 17.47 -13.88 2.26
CA ALA A 201 17.57 -13.54 3.68
C ALA A 201 16.19 -13.23 4.29
N CYS A 202 15.33 -12.51 3.56
CA CYS A 202 13.96 -12.26 3.96
C CYS A 202 13.17 -13.57 4.12
N LEU A 203 13.16 -14.43 3.09
CA LEU A 203 12.41 -15.71 3.11
C LEU A 203 12.90 -16.71 4.16
N LEU A 204 14.18 -16.66 4.52
CA LEU A 204 14.83 -17.55 5.50
C LEU A 204 14.71 -17.07 6.96
N LEU A 205 14.11 -15.90 7.21
CA LEU A 205 13.91 -15.38 8.57
C LEU A 205 13.22 -16.38 9.52
N PRO A 206 12.15 -17.11 9.15
CA PRO A 206 11.52 -18.12 10.01
C PRO A 206 12.46 -19.26 10.41
N ASP A 207 13.21 -19.80 9.45
CA ASP A 207 14.17 -20.89 9.65
C ASP A 207 15.28 -20.53 10.66
N VAL A 208 15.74 -19.27 10.66
CA VAL A 208 16.74 -18.76 11.61
C VAL A 208 16.26 -18.81 13.07
N PHE A 209 14.96 -18.61 13.32
CA PHE A 209 14.38 -18.66 14.67
C PHE A 209 13.75 -20.02 15.03
N GLY A 210 13.69 -20.94 14.07
CA GLY A 210 13.07 -22.26 14.20
C GLY A 210 11.53 -22.20 14.20
N ASP A 211 10.97 -21.20 13.52
CA ASP A 211 9.54 -20.97 13.36
C ASP A 211 9.01 -21.60 12.05
N ASP A 212 7.68 -21.73 11.90
CA ASP A 212 7.07 -22.30 10.69
C ASP A 212 7.06 -21.28 9.53
N SER A 213 7.96 -21.50 8.57
CA SER A 213 8.09 -20.67 7.35
C SER A 213 6.83 -20.62 6.49
N SER A 214 5.96 -21.64 6.53
CA SER A 214 4.68 -21.64 5.78
C SER A 214 3.64 -20.64 6.33
N LEU A 215 3.88 -20.10 7.55
CA LEU A 215 3.10 -18.99 8.10
C LEU A 215 3.67 -17.61 7.74
N PHE A 216 4.85 -17.57 7.11
CA PHE A 216 5.52 -16.33 6.67
C PHE A 216 5.34 -16.10 5.18
N ALA A 217 5.65 -17.12 4.38
CA ALA A 217 5.63 -17.06 2.93
C ALA A 217 5.25 -18.43 2.32
N ALA A 218 4.26 -18.41 1.42
CA ALA A 218 3.99 -19.48 0.48
C ALA A 218 4.86 -19.26 -0.78
N VAL A 219 6.00 -19.95 -0.86
CA VAL A 219 6.97 -19.78 -1.94
C VAL A 219 6.72 -20.81 -3.05
N ASN A 220 6.31 -20.34 -4.23
CA ASN A 220 5.80 -21.16 -5.34
C ASN A 220 4.65 -22.10 -4.94
N GLU A 221 3.90 -21.73 -3.90
CA GLU A 221 2.76 -22.49 -3.35
C GLU A 221 1.53 -21.59 -3.19
N GLU A 222 0.34 -22.20 -3.18
CA GLU A 222 -0.91 -21.51 -2.86
C GLU A 222 -1.01 -21.15 -1.36
N VAL A 223 -1.53 -19.95 -1.08
CA VAL A 223 -1.79 -19.47 0.28
C VAL A 223 -2.93 -20.25 0.95
N LYS A 224 -2.59 -20.97 2.03
CA LYS A 224 -3.52 -21.84 2.77
C LYS A 224 -3.99 -21.25 4.11
N VAL A 225 -3.32 -20.22 4.63
CA VAL A 225 -3.50 -19.67 5.98
C VAL A 225 -4.38 -18.40 6.00
N VAL A 226 -4.95 -18.08 7.16
CA VAL A 226 -5.85 -16.90 7.32
C VAL A 226 -5.15 -15.67 7.90
N THR A 227 -4.00 -15.83 8.54
CA THR A 227 -3.19 -14.71 9.03
C THR A 227 -2.43 -14.04 7.88
N PRO A 228 -1.93 -12.80 8.06
CA PRO A 228 -1.01 -12.17 7.13
C PRO A 228 0.13 -13.11 6.73
N VAL A 229 0.34 -13.25 5.43
CA VAL A 229 1.33 -14.13 4.81
C VAL A 229 1.70 -13.58 3.44
N LEU A 230 2.91 -13.85 2.98
CA LEU A 230 3.36 -13.50 1.63
C LEU A 230 3.11 -14.66 0.67
N GLU A 231 2.57 -14.38 -0.51
CA GLU A 231 2.74 -15.26 -1.68
C GLU A 231 3.98 -14.78 -2.43
N VAL A 232 4.87 -15.70 -2.80
CA VAL A 232 6.11 -15.39 -3.52
C VAL A 232 6.29 -16.37 -4.68
N LYS A 233 6.19 -15.86 -5.92
CA LYS A 233 6.34 -16.67 -7.14
C LYS A 233 7.68 -16.38 -7.80
N ASN A 234 8.31 -17.41 -8.37
CA ASN A 234 9.61 -17.35 -9.06
C ASN A 234 10.69 -16.56 -8.28
N PRO A 235 10.94 -16.86 -6.98
CA PRO A 235 11.97 -16.17 -6.21
C PRO A 235 13.30 -16.21 -6.97
N PHE A 236 14.04 -15.10 -6.90
CA PHE A 236 15.31 -14.84 -7.59
C PHE A 236 15.21 -14.50 -9.09
N ASN A 237 14.10 -14.73 -9.78
CA ASN A 237 13.95 -14.28 -11.17
C ASN A 237 13.55 -12.79 -11.22
N VAL A 238 14.52 -11.89 -11.41
CA VAL A 238 14.29 -10.42 -11.43
C VAL A 238 13.18 -9.96 -12.37
N ASN A 239 12.89 -10.70 -13.45
CA ASN A 239 11.89 -10.34 -14.46
C ASN A 239 10.49 -10.92 -14.20
N SER A 240 10.34 -11.88 -13.29
CA SER A 240 9.07 -12.58 -13.04
C SER A 240 8.84 -13.00 -11.59
N CYS A 241 9.63 -12.46 -10.66
CA CYS A 241 9.43 -12.62 -9.23
C CYS A 241 8.27 -11.73 -8.79
N GLU A 242 7.24 -12.31 -8.20
CA GLU A 242 6.04 -11.61 -7.75
C GLU A 242 5.91 -11.76 -6.24
N PHE A 243 5.67 -10.65 -5.55
CA PHE A 243 5.31 -10.64 -4.13
C PHE A 243 3.87 -10.13 -3.97
N ALA A 244 3.06 -10.84 -3.21
CA ALA A 244 1.72 -10.41 -2.85
C ALA A 244 1.43 -10.66 -1.37
N LEU A 245 0.81 -9.68 -0.69
CA LEU A 245 0.35 -9.82 0.69
C LEU A 245 -1.05 -10.43 0.67
N TYR A 246 -1.22 -11.55 1.37
CA TYR A 246 -2.52 -12.15 1.64
C TYR A 246 -2.92 -11.97 3.10
N VAL A 247 -4.20 -11.71 3.34
CA VAL A 247 -4.83 -11.68 4.66
C VAL A 247 -6.21 -12.32 4.53
N GLU A 248 -6.63 -13.17 5.46
CA GLU A 248 -7.87 -13.96 5.38
C GLU A 248 -8.02 -14.76 4.06
N LYS A 249 -6.90 -15.22 3.48
CA LYS A 249 -6.81 -15.86 2.14
C LYS A 249 -7.20 -14.97 0.95
N GLN A 250 -7.39 -13.67 1.16
CA GLN A 250 -7.59 -12.70 0.10
C GLN A 250 -6.28 -11.96 -0.21
N GLU A 251 -5.95 -11.82 -1.49
CA GLU A 251 -4.89 -10.90 -1.93
C GLU A 251 -5.28 -9.46 -1.50
N VAL A 252 -4.45 -8.86 -0.65
CA VAL A 252 -4.64 -7.48 -0.17
C VAL A 252 -3.91 -6.50 -1.08
N ALA A 253 -2.62 -6.75 -1.35
CA ALA A 253 -1.74 -5.84 -2.08
C ALA A 253 -0.67 -6.61 -2.87
N GLN A 254 -0.34 -6.12 -4.07
CA GLN A 254 0.87 -6.49 -4.81
C GLN A 254 2.03 -5.62 -4.35
N LEU A 255 3.24 -6.17 -4.38
CA LEU A 255 4.43 -5.65 -3.71
C LEU A 255 5.61 -5.68 -4.68
N GLU A 256 6.38 -4.59 -4.71
CA GLU A 256 7.44 -4.40 -5.72
C GLU A 256 8.70 -5.24 -5.44
N ASP A 257 9.04 -5.44 -4.17
CA ASP A 257 10.25 -6.15 -3.75
C ASP A 257 10.11 -6.82 -2.37
N CYS A 258 11.14 -7.59 -1.97
CA CYS A 258 11.17 -8.27 -0.68
C CYS A 258 11.16 -7.31 0.54
N THR A 259 11.65 -6.07 0.37
CA THR A 259 11.63 -5.01 1.38
C THR A 259 10.21 -4.53 1.66
N THR A 260 9.50 -4.18 0.59
CA THR A 260 8.09 -3.77 0.61
C THR A 260 7.22 -4.90 1.12
N ALA A 261 7.53 -6.15 0.74
CA ALA A 261 6.83 -7.33 1.21
C ALA A 261 6.98 -7.56 2.72
N LEU A 262 8.21 -7.53 3.24
CA LEU A 262 8.47 -7.70 4.67
C LEU A 262 7.82 -6.57 5.49
N ALA A 263 7.92 -5.33 5.01
CA ALA A 263 7.26 -4.19 5.63
C ALA A 263 5.73 -4.32 5.63
N ALA A 264 5.14 -4.84 4.55
CA ALA A 264 3.70 -5.05 4.42
C ALA A 264 3.19 -6.20 5.29
N LEU A 265 3.95 -7.28 5.42
CA LEU A 265 3.65 -8.38 6.31
C LEU A 265 3.58 -7.91 7.77
N VAL A 266 4.61 -7.20 8.25
CA VAL A 266 4.64 -6.62 9.60
C VAL A 266 3.50 -5.61 9.77
N ALA A 267 3.30 -4.71 8.80
CA ALA A 267 2.23 -3.71 8.86
C ALA A 267 0.83 -4.33 8.96
N ALA A 268 0.58 -5.44 8.26
CA ALA A 268 -0.74 -6.08 8.21
C ALA A 268 -1.21 -6.60 9.58
N PHE A 269 -0.32 -7.17 10.40
CA PHE A 269 -0.69 -7.62 11.76
C PHE A 269 -1.26 -6.48 12.61
N TYR A 270 -0.67 -5.29 12.54
CA TYR A 270 -1.07 -4.10 13.29
C TYR A 270 -2.26 -3.37 12.66
N VAL A 271 -2.24 -3.18 11.33
CA VAL A 271 -3.29 -2.45 10.61
C VAL A 271 -4.62 -3.21 10.65
N PHE A 272 -4.62 -4.54 10.53
CA PHE A 272 -5.85 -5.34 10.59
C PHE A 272 -6.14 -5.91 11.99
N ASP A 273 -5.34 -5.59 13.01
CA ASP A 273 -5.51 -6.05 14.40
C ASP A 273 -5.64 -7.59 14.50
N ILE A 274 -4.68 -8.27 13.87
CA ILE A 274 -4.62 -9.74 13.78
C ILE A 274 -3.55 -10.24 14.76
N PRO A 275 -3.87 -11.20 15.65
CA PRO A 275 -2.89 -11.75 16.57
C PRO A 275 -1.83 -12.58 15.84
N CYS A 276 -0.58 -12.38 16.24
CA CYS A 276 0.57 -13.17 15.80
C CYS A 276 0.39 -14.68 16.15
N PRO A 277 0.53 -15.62 15.20
CA PRO A 277 0.49 -17.04 15.51
C PRO A 277 1.71 -17.48 16.34
N ASN A 278 1.47 -18.25 17.41
CA ASN A 278 2.53 -18.80 18.28
C ASN A 278 3.66 -19.55 17.53
N ARG A 279 3.37 -20.11 16.34
CA ARG A 279 4.31 -20.88 15.51
C ARG A 279 5.22 -20.00 14.63
N ILE A 280 5.01 -18.68 14.64
CA ILE A 280 5.89 -17.68 14.00
C ILE A 280 6.20 -16.48 14.91
N TYR A 281 6.00 -16.68 16.22
CA TYR A 281 6.11 -15.62 17.21
C TYR A 281 7.54 -15.09 17.35
N ARG A 282 8.57 -15.92 17.20
CA ARG A 282 9.96 -15.49 17.43
C ARG A 282 10.44 -14.58 16.31
N THR A 283 10.14 -14.93 15.07
CA THR A 283 10.50 -14.14 13.89
C THR A 283 9.76 -12.80 13.88
N LEU A 284 8.45 -12.79 14.15
CA LEU A 284 7.71 -11.53 14.21
C LEU A 284 8.12 -10.68 15.41
N ASN A 285 8.30 -11.25 16.61
CA ASN A 285 8.79 -10.50 17.78
C ASN A 285 10.21 -9.94 17.57
N PHE A 286 11.07 -10.60 16.81
CA PHE A 286 12.38 -10.07 16.39
C PHE A 286 12.22 -8.83 15.49
N LEU A 287 11.40 -8.95 14.43
CA LEU A 287 11.11 -7.84 13.51
C LEU A 287 10.47 -6.66 14.23
N GLU A 288 9.48 -6.91 15.08
CA GLU A 288 8.84 -5.91 15.94
C GLU A 288 9.87 -5.23 16.85
N SER A 289 10.71 -5.99 17.55
CA SER A 289 11.74 -5.42 18.43
C SER A 289 12.65 -4.42 17.71
N LEU A 290 13.00 -4.68 16.44
CA LEU A 290 13.81 -3.79 15.62
C LEU A 290 13.00 -2.61 15.04
N VAL A 291 11.76 -2.84 14.59
CA VAL A 291 10.87 -1.78 14.06
C VAL A 291 10.47 -0.76 15.13
N PHE A 292 10.26 -1.21 16.37
CA PHE A 292 9.88 -0.36 17.52
C PHE A 292 11.08 0.16 18.32
N GLU A 293 12.32 -0.09 17.88
CA GLU A 293 13.56 0.28 18.60
C GLU A 293 13.61 -0.21 20.06
N MET A 294 12.84 -1.27 20.37
CA MET A 294 12.92 -1.93 21.67
C MET A 294 14.30 -2.56 21.79
N ARG A 295 14.89 -2.52 23.01
CA ARG A 295 16.16 -3.21 23.27
C ARG A 295 16.05 -4.64 22.77
N CYS A 296 16.78 -4.95 21.70
CA CYS A 296 16.69 -6.22 21.01
C CYS A 296 16.79 -7.32 22.07
N PRO A 297 15.70 -8.06 22.34
CA PRO A 297 15.71 -9.06 23.38
C PRO A 297 16.79 -10.06 22.96
N ALA A 298 17.55 -10.60 23.90
CA ALA A 298 18.82 -11.31 23.64
C ALA A 298 18.65 -12.71 23.01
N PHE A 299 17.76 -12.81 22.01
CA PHE A 299 17.09 -13.96 21.41
C PHE A 299 17.52 -14.24 19.96
N LEU A 300 18.44 -13.45 19.40
CA LEU A 300 19.36 -14.05 18.43
C LEU A 300 19.95 -15.30 19.11
N PRO A 301 19.75 -16.52 18.55
CA PRO A 301 20.22 -17.75 19.18
C PRO A 301 21.70 -17.60 19.57
N ALA A 302 22.14 -18.25 20.65
CA ALA A 302 23.52 -18.12 21.13
C ALA A 302 24.60 -18.50 20.09
N GLN A 303 24.19 -19.15 18.99
CA GLN A 303 25.02 -19.40 17.80
C GLN A 303 25.17 -18.18 16.89
N VAL A 304 24.12 -17.36 16.70
CA VAL A 304 24.16 -16.13 15.89
C VAL A 304 25.00 -15.06 16.59
N LYS A 305 24.94 -14.97 17.93
CA LYS A 305 25.79 -14.05 18.73
C LYS A 305 27.30 -14.26 18.53
N ARG A 306 27.74 -15.47 18.11
CA ARG A 306 29.17 -15.76 17.89
C ARG A 306 29.73 -15.24 16.56
N GLY A 307 28.90 -14.66 15.69
CA GLY A 307 29.33 -13.93 14.49
C GLY A 307 29.06 -12.43 14.56
N LEU A 308 28.73 -11.88 15.73
CA LEU A 308 28.04 -10.59 15.88
C LEU A 308 28.79 -9.60 16.78
N GLU A 309 30.11 -9.67 16.80
CA GLU A 309 30.94 -8.60 17.36
C GLU A 309 30.86 -7.37 16.43
N ILE A 310 30.04 -6.41 16.84
CA ILE A 310 29.92 -5.10 16.19
C ILE A 310 31.27 -4.38 16.33
N PRO A 311 31.80 -3.72 15.30
CA PRO A 311 33.02 -2.93 15.43
C PRO A 311 32.85 -1.84 16.49
N GLU A 312 33.66 -1.87 17.54
CA GLU A 312 33.75 -0.75 18.48
C GLU A 312 34.34 0.46 17.74
N TYR A 313 33.51 1.46 17.47
CA TYR A 313 34.00 2.74 16.97
C TYR A 313 34.84 3.41 18.07
N PRO A 314 36.08 3.82 17.79
CA PRO A 314 36.95 4.39 18.81
C PRO A 314 36.40 5.73 19.31
N THR A 315 36.11 5.79 20.61
CA THR A 315 35.80 7.04 21.31
C THR A 315 37.00 7.99 21.19
N ILE A 316 36.84 9.07 20.44
CA ILE A 316 37.85 10.13 20.38
C ILE A 316 37.72 10.97 21.66
N CYS A 317 38.78 10.99 22.46
CA CYS A 317 38.94 11.85 23.64
C CYS A 317 39.23 13.31 23.27
#